data_AF-A0A9X5CJW8-F1
#
_entry.id   AF-A0A9X5CJW8-F1
#
_cell.length_a   1.000
_cell.length_b   1.000
_cell.length_c   1.000
_cell.angle_alpha   90.00
_cell.angle_beta   90.00
_cell.angle_gamma   90.00
#
_symmetry.space_group_name_H-M   'P 1'
#
loop_
_entity.id
_entity.type
_entity.pdbx_description
1 polymer ?
#
loop_
_entity_poly.entity_id
_entity_poly.type
_entity_poly.pdbx_seq_one_letter_code
_entity_poly.pdbx_strand_id
1 'polypeptide(L)'
;DRERGRLSRWGPEIVGPAPPPDGLRAMLGDRAVRREVRWVVTHALLGLFLGLVGATLPLSAAHDVTFPLYWRALPESESASAVGWWTVHDWPGAMAVSGVGVVLVGVVVLCAPALARLQAWPGRRLLSPDPGTDLVLRVAELTATRAAALDAHVTELRRVERALHDGTQNRIVAVTVLLGAARRALARDPKEAAAVLDRAQDAAEQALTELRAVVRSILPPVLADRSLPDALTALAAGCPVPCRVDADMPGRCPAAV
;
A
#
# COMPACT_ATOMS: atom_id res chain seq x y z
N ASP A 1 9.09 -21.37 1.39
CA ASP A 1 8.87 -20.30 0.37
C ASP A 1 7.85 -20.59 -0.71
N ARG A 2 7.89 -21.74 -1.42
CA ARG A 2 6.92 -22.02 -2.51
C ARG A 2 5.45 -21.86 -2.11
N GLU A 3 5.06 -22.39 -0.94
CA GLU A 3 3.68 -22.24 -0.44
C GLU A 3 3.31 -20.79 -0.16
N ARG A 4 4.22 -20.02 0.45
CA ARG A 4 4.00 -18.59 0.75
C ARG A 4 3.78 -17.80 -0.54
N GLY A 5 4.56 -18.11 -1.58
CA GLY A 5 4.35 -17.55 -2.92
C GLY A 5 2.97 -17.90 -3.50
N ARG A 6 2.52 -19.17 -3.37
CA ARG A 6 1.19 -19.58 -3.84
C ARG A 6 0.07 -18.82 -3.11
N LEU A 7 0.18 -18.68 -1.78
CA LEU A 7 -0.82 -18.00 -0.96
C LEU A 7 -0.86 -16.48 -1.21
N SER A 8 0.30 -15.88 -1.49
CA SER A 8 0.43 -14.43 -1.76
C SER A 8 -0.12 -14.03 -3.14
N ARG A 9 -0.36 -14.96 -4.07
CA ARG A 9 -0.98 -14.65 -5.37
C ARG A 9 -2.42 -14.13 -5.25
N TRP A 10 -3.13 -14.55 -4.21
CA TRP A 10 -4.55 -14.27 -4.00
C TRP A 10 -4.80 -13.76 -2.56
N GLY A 11 -3.81 -13.09 -1.97
CA GLY A 11 -3.85 -12.65 -0.58
C GLY A 11 -2.70 -11.69 -0.25
N PRO A 12 -2.65 -11.17 0.98
CA PRO A 12 -1.54 -10.34 1.43
C PRO A 12 -0.22 -11.13 1.34
N GLU A 13 0.87 -10.41 1.08
CA GLU A 13 2.20 -11.01 0.99
C GLU A 13 2.58 -11.66 2.32
N ILE A 14 2.99 -12.93 2.24
CA ILE A 14 3.46 -13.69 3.39
C ILE A 14 4.99 -13.67 3.39
N VAL A 15 5.57 -12.69 4.08
CA VAL A 15 7.03 -12.53 4.23
C VAL A 15 7.66 -13.79 4.82
N GLY A 16 8.82 -14.19 4.29
CA GLY A 16 9.64 -15.32 4.74
C GLY A 16 10.05 -15.22 6.23
N PRO A 17 10.35 -16.34 6.91
CA PRO A 17 10.90 -16.26 8.26
C PRO A 17 12.33 -15.70 8.19
N ALA A 18 12.82 -15.16 9.31
CA ALA A 18 14.25 -14.92 9.48
C ALA A 18 15.04 -16.25 9.34
N PRO A 19 16.33 -16.20 8.97
CA PRO A 19 17.15 -17.40 8.94
C PRO A 19 17.10 -18.13 10.29
N PRO A 20 16.99 -19.48 10.28
CA PRO A 20 16.87 -20.24 11.50
C PRO A 20 18.13 -20.10 12.37
N PRO A 21 18.01 -20.17 13.71
CA PRO A 21 19.16 -20.11 14.60
C PRO A 21 20.07 -21.32 14.44
N ASP A 22 21.36 -21.13 14.65
CA ASP A 22 22.36 -22.19 14.56
C ASP A 22 22.17 -23.26 15.65
N GLY A 23 22.13 -24.52 15.24
CA GLY A 23 22.09 -25.68 16.12
C GLY A 23 20.68 -26.20 16.44
N LEU A 24 20.54 -27.52 16.45
CA LEU A 24 19.26 -28.23 16.63
C LEU A 24 18.50 -27.82 17.91
N ARG A 25 19.23 -27.55 19.00
CA ARG A 25 18.64 -27.18 20.29
C ARG A 25 17.99 -25.80 20.26
N ALA A 26 18.61 -24.85 19.55
CA ALA A 26 18.07 -23.51 19.35
C ALA A 26 16.86 -23.55 18.42
N MET A 27 16.93 -24.34 17.33
CA MET A 27 15.81 -24.55 16.41
C MET A 27 14.57 -25.13 17.11
N LEU A 28 14.73 -26.11 18.01
CA LEU A 28 13.62 -26.70 18.75
C LEU A 28 12.96 -25.72 19.75
N GLY A 29 13.73 -24.75 20.24
CA GLY A 29 13.24 -23.69 21.12
C GLY A 29 12.53 -22.55 20.38
N ASP A 30 12.83 -22.37 19.10
CA ASP A 30 12.29 -21.27 18.30
C ASP A 30 10.78 -21.44 18.01
N ARG A 31 10.01 -20.41 18.33
CA ARG A 31 8.56 -20.35 18.08
C ARG A 31 8.24 -20.37 16.59
N ALA A 32 9.06 -19.72 15.75
CA ALA A 32 8.88 -19.68 14.31
C ALA A 32 9.07 -21.07 13.71
N VAL A 33 10.17 -21.75 14.03
CA VAL A 33 10.45 -23.12 13.58
C VAL A 33 9.35 -24.08 14.02
N ARG A 34 8.92 -24.05 15.29
CA ARG A 34 7.81 -24.87 15.78
C ARG A 34 6.49 -24.60 15.06
N ARG A 35 6.27 -23.37 14.59
CA ARG A 35 5.07 -22.98 13.83
C ARG A 35 5.14 -23.54 12.40
N GLU A 36 6.31 -23.48 11.78
CA GLU A 36 6.56 -24.08 10.47
C GLU A 36 6.42 -25.61 10.48
N VAL A 37 7.00 -26.29 11.48
CA VAL A 37 6.86 -27.75 11.62
C VAL A 37 5.40 -28.14 11.80
N ARG A 38 4.65 -27.41 12.65
CA ARG A 38 3.19 -27.62 12.78
C ARG A 38 2.47 -27.41 11.45
N TRP A 39 2.83 -26.38 10.69
CA TRP A 39 2.28 -26.15 9.37
C TRP A 39 2.57 -27.32 8.42
N VAL A 40 3.81 -27.80 8.34
CA VAL A 40 4.18 -28.93 7.47
C VAL A 40 3.36 -30.17 7.82
N VAL A 41 3.27 -30.52 9.10
CA VAL A 41 2.51 -31.70 9.56
C VAL A 41 1.03 -31.55 9.25
N THR A 42 0.42 -30.40 9.57
CA THR A 42 -1.00 -30.15 9.28
C THR A 42 -1.26 -30.14 7.77
N HIS A 43 -0.40 -29.51 6.98
CA HIS A 43 -0.54 -29.44 5.53
C HIS A 43 -0.36 -30.79 4.87
N ALA A 44 0.59 -31.61 5.34
CA ALA A 44 0.79 -32.97 4.83
C ALA A 44 -0.42 -33.85 5.11
N LEU A 45 -0.91 -33.89 6.35
CA LEU A 45 -2.03 -34.76 6.74
C LEU A 45 -3.36 -34.29 6.11
N LEU A 46 -3.70 -33.01 6.27
CA LEU A 46 -4.94 -32.46 5.73
C LEU A 46 -4.90 -32.39 4.21
N GLY A 47 -3.77 -32.01 3.63
CA GLY A 47 -3.57 -31.94 2.19
C GLY A 47 -3.62 -33.31 1.53
N LEU A 48 -3.04 -34.34 2.15
CA LEU A 48 -3.15 -35.72 1.66
C LEU A 48 -4.61 -36.18 1.68
N PHE A 49 -5.33 -35.97 2.79
CA PHE A 49 -6.74 -36.34 2.90
C PHE A 49 -7.61 -35.62 1.86
N LEU A 50 -7.51 -34.28 1.78
CA LEU A 50 -8.27 -33.48 0.82
C LEU A 50 -7.88 -33.78 -0.63
N GLY A 51 -6.61 -34.06 -0.88
CA GLY A 51 -6.10 -34.45 -2.19
C GLY A 51 -6.65 -35.80 -2.63
N LEU A 52 -6.71 -36.78 -1.71
CA LEU A 52 -7.30 -38.09 -1.99
C LEU A 52 -8.79 -37.94 -2.30
N VAL A 53 -9.55 -37.20 -1.49
CA VAL A 53 -10.97 -36.90 -1.74
C VAL A 53 -11.16 -36.17 -3.07
N GLY A 54 -10.33 -35.17 -3.35
CA GLY A 54 -10.38 -34.40 -4.60
C GLY A 54 -10.01 -35.20 -5.84
N ALA A 55 -9.25 -36.29 -5.70
CA ALA A 55 -8.89 -37.18 -6.79
C ALA A 55 -9.91 -38.32 -6.98
N THR A 56 -10.41 -38.91 -5.89
CA THR A 56 -11.33 -40.06 -5.96
C THR A 56 -12.73 -39.65 -6.38
N LEU A 57 -13.27 -38.53 -5.88
CA LEU A 57 -14.64 -38.11 -6.20
C LEU A 57 -14.89 -37.87 -7.71
N PRO A 58 -14.01 -37.16 -8.46
CA PRO A 58 -14.19 -37.00 -9.90
C PRO A 58 -14.07 -38.33 -10.67
N LEU A 59 -13.19 -39.23 -10.22
CA LEU A 59 -13.05 -40.56 -10.83
C LEU A 59 -14.33 -41.39 -10.63
N SER A 60 -14.89 -41.40 -9.42
CA SER A 60 -16.17 -42.04 -9.13
C SER A 60 -17.31 -41.42 -9.93
N ALA A 61 -17.35 -40.09 -10.06
CA ALA A 61 -18.36 -39.40 -10.85
C ALA A 61 -18.26 -39.77 -12.34
N ALA A 62 -17.04 -39.81 -12.89
CA ALA A 62 -16.82 -40.22 -14.28
C ALA A 62 -17.21 -41.68 -14.52
N HIS A 63 -16.86 -42.58 -13.59
CA HIS A 63 -17.26 -43.98 -13.62
C HIS A 63 -18.80 -44.11 -13.69
N ASP A 64 -19.51 -43.47 -12.77
CA ASP A 64 -20.96 -43.59 -12.64
C ASP A 64 -21.72 -42.93 -13.81
N VAL A 65 -21.27 -41.77 -14.28
CA VAL A 65 -21.86 -41.09 -15.45
C VAL A 65 -21.78 -41.97 -16.69
N THR A 66 -20.63 -42.63 -16.89
CA THR A 66 -20.38 -43.49 -18.07
C THR A 66 -20.90 -44.92 -17.92
N PHE A 67 -21.34 -45.31 -16.71
CA PHE A 67 -21.79 -46.66 -16.36
C PHE A 67 -22.80 -47.29 -17.34
N PRO A 68 -23.83 -46.57 -17.84
CA PRO A 68 -24.80 -47.15 -18.78
C PRO A 68 -24.24 -47.64 -20.11
N LEU A 69 -23.02 -47.22 -20.48
CA LEU A 69 -22.39 -47.59 -21.74
C LEU A 69 -21.76 -48.99 -21.70
N TYR A 70 -21.33 -49.45 -20.52
CA TYR A 70 -20.55 -50.68 -20.39
C TYR A 70 -21.09 -51.68 -19.36
N TRP A 71 -22.13 -51.34 -18.58
CA TRP A 71 -22.66 -52.20 -17.51
C TRP A 71 -23.03 -53.63 -17.94
N ARG A 72 -23.49 -53.83 -19.18
CA ARG A 72 -23.84 -55.17 -19.72
C ARG A 72 -22.64 -56.09 -19.95
N ALA A 73 -21.44 -55.54 -20.04
CA ALA A 73 -20.21 -56.31 -20.22
C ALA A 73 -19.58 -56.73 -18.88
N LEU A 74 -20.10 -56.23 -17.75
CA LEU A 74 -19.60 -56.52 -16.41
C LEU A 74 -20.22 -57.80 -15.84
N PRO A 75 -19.45 -58.63 -15.10
CA PRO A 75 -19.99 -59.69 -14.26
C PRO A 75 -20.98 -59.14 -13.22
N GLU A 76 -21.99 -59.91 -12.83
CA GLU A 76 -23.01 -59.46 -11.86
C GLU A 76 -22.43 -59.01 -10.51
N SER A 77 -21.26 -59.53 -10.12
CA SER A 77 -20.53 -59.12 -8.92
C SER A 77 -19.91 -57.72 -9.00
N GLU A 78 -19.72 -57.18 -10.21
CA GLU A 78 -19.06 -55.90 -10.49
C GLU A 78 -20.03 -54.83 -11.03
N SER A 79 -21.28 -55.21 -11.33
CA SER A 79 -22.34 -54.32 -11.80
C SER A 79 -22.94 -53.46 -10.69
N ALA A 80 -22.11 -52.68 -10.00
CA ALA A 80 -22.51 -51.78 -8.91
C ALA A 80 -22.05 -50.34 -9.18
N SER A 81 -22.66 -49.37 -8.49
CA SER A 81 -22.17 -47.98 -8.49
C SER A 81 -20.74 -47.89 -7.92
N ALA A 82 -20.02 -46.80 -8.19
CA ALA A 82 -18.68 -46.58 -7.64
C ALA A 82 -18.61 -46.66 -6.10
N VAL A 83 -19.75 -46.47 -5.43
CA VAL A 83 -19.88 -46.55 -3.96
C VAL A 83 -20.40 -47.91 -3.49
N GLY A 84 -20.77 -48.81 -4.42
CA GLY A 84 -21.14 -50.19 -4.13
C GLY A 84 -22.48 -50.36 -3.37
N TRP A 85 -23.37 -49.36 -3.42
CA TRP A 85 -24.59 -49.37 -2.61
C TRP A 85 -25.70 -50.30 -3.12
N TRP A 86 -25.74 -50.61 -4.42
CA TRP A 86 -26.68 -51.56 -5.00
C TRP A 86 -26.13 -52.20 -6.28
N THR A 87 -26.61 -53.40 -6.60
CA THR A 87 -26.33 -54.12 -7.85
C THR A 87 -27.37 -53.77 -8.91
N VAL A 88 -26.93 -53.70 -10.17
CA VAL A 88 -27.76 -53.31 -11.31
C VAL A 88 -28.04 -54.53 -12.19
N HIS A 89 -29.32 -54.83 -12.38
CA HIS A 89 -29.78 -55.94 -13.22
C HIS A 89 -30.60 -55.47 -14.44
N ASP A 90 -30.90 -54.17 -14.51
CA ASP A 90 -31.83 -53.59 -15.49
C ASP A 90 -31.42 -52.17 -15.94
N TRP A 91 -32.02 -51.71 -17.04
CA TRP A 91 -31.77 -50.37 -17.58
C TRP A 91 -32.14 -49.22 -16.62
N PRO A 92 -33.28 -49.27 -15.90
CA PRO A 92 -33.60 -48.29 -14.86
C PRO A 92 -32.50 -48.17 -13.79
N GLY A 93 -31.95 -49.29 -13.30
CA GLY A 93 -30.85 -49.29 -12.36
C GLY A 93 -29.58 -48.63 -12.90
N ALA A 94 -29.22 -48.89 -14.17
CA ALA A 94 -28.07 -48.26 -14.82
C ALA A 94 -28.25 -46.74 -14.99
N MET A 95 -29.45 -46.30 -15.37
CA MET A 95 -29.79 -44.87 -15.46
C MET A 95 -29.76 -44.18 -14.09
N ALA A 96 -30.21 -44.87 -13.03
CA ALA A 96 -30.13 -44.36 -11.67
C ALA A 96 -28.68 -44.12 -11.22
N VAL A 97 -27.76 -45.05 -11.52
CA VAL A 97 -26.31 -44.88 -11.25
C VAL A 97 -25.76 -43.65 -11.99
N SER A 98 -26.09 -43.48 -13.26
CA SER A 98 -25.66 -42.29 -14.03
C SER A 98 -26.21 -40.99 -13.45
N GLY A 99 -27.48 -41.00 -13.01
CA GLY A 99 -28.09 -39.87 -12.31
C GLY A 99 -27.35 -39.49 -11.02
N VAL A 100 -26.93 -40.48 -10.22
CA VAL A 100 -26.08 -40.26 -9.04
C VAL A 100 -24.73 -39.66 -9.43
N GLY A 101 -24.12 -40.16 -10.51
CA GLY A 101 -22.88 -39.62 -11.07
C GLY A 101 -23.01 -38.13 -11.44
N VAL A 102 -24.10 -37.73 -12.09
CA VAL A 102 -24.36 -36.32 -12.45
C VAL A 102 -24.53 -35.44 -11.21
N VAL A 103 -25.26 -35.93 -10.19
CA VAL A 103 -25.38 -35.22 -8.90
C VAL A 103 -24.01 -35.06 -8.25
N LEU A 104 -23.17 -36.10 -8.28
CA LEU A 104 -21.82 -36.06 -7.73
C LEU A 104 -20.92 -35.05 -8.46
N VAL A 105 -21.03 -34.93 -9.79
CA VAL A 105 -20.35 -33.86 -10.56
C VAL A 105 -20.77 -32.49 -10.04
N GLY A 106 -22.07 -32.25 -9.85
CA GLY A 106 -22.59 -31.00 -9.29
C GLY A 106 -22.01 -30.69 -7.91
N VAL A 107 -21.97 -31.69 -7.02
CA VAL A 107 -21.35 -31.58 -5.68
C VAL A 107 -19.87 -31.24 -5.78
N VAL A 108 -19.10 -31.92 -6.64
CA VAL A 108 -17.67 -31.64 -6.84
C VAL A 108 -17.45 -30.20 -7.30
N VAL A 109 -18.21 -29.72 -8.28
CA VAL A 109 -18.07 -28.34 -8.80
C VAL A 109 -18.37 -27.31 -7.72
N LEU A 110 -19.42 -27.52 -6.92
CA LEU A 110 -19.81 -26.61 -5.84
C LEU A 110 -18.84 -26.65 -4.65
N CYS A 111 -18.33 -27.83 -4.29
CA CYS A 111 -17.48 -28.02 -3.11
C CYS A 111 -15.99 -27.81 -3.38
N ALA A 112 -15.51 -27.94 -4.62
CA ALA A 112 -14.11 -27.72 -4.99
C ALA A 112 -13.50 -26.41 -4.45
N PRO A 113 -14.13 -25.23 -4.57
CA PRO A 113 -13.59 -23.99 -3.99
C PRO A 113 -13.53 -24.03 -2.46
N ALA A 114 -14.48 -24.72 -1.81
CA ALA A 114 -14.46 -24.88 -0.36
C ALA A 114 -13.30 -25.79 0.10
N LEU A 115 -13.06 -26.91 -0.60
CA LEU A 115 -11.91 -27.79 -0.32
C LEU A 115 -10.58 -27.05 -0.53
N ALA A 116 -10.46 -26.26 -1.59
CA ALA A 116 -9.27 -25.45 -1.84
C ALA A 116 -9.04 -24.39 -0.75
N ARG A 117 -10.10 -23.74 -0.27
CA ARG A 117 -10.03 -22.80 0.87
C ARG A 117 -9.63 -23.50 2.16
N LEU A 118 -10.19 -24.68 2.43
CA LEU A 118 -9.87 -25.49 3.60
C LEU A 118 -8.40 -25.94 3.57
N GLN A 119 -7.88 -26.31 2.40
CA GLN A 119 -6.48 -26.66 2.21
C GLN A 119 -5.53 -25.47 2.40
N ALA A 120 -5.94 -24.26 2.01
CA ALA A 120 -5.16 -23.02 2.18
C ALA A 120 -5.20 -22.46 3.61
N TRP A 121 -6.21 -22.80 4.41
CA TRP A 121 -6.45 -22.22 5.73
C TRP A 121 -5.30 -22.41 6.73
N PRO A 122 -4.70 -23.60 6.91
CA PRO A 122 -3.57 -23.77 7.82
C PRO A 122 -2.36 -22.93 7.42
N GLY A 123 -2.11 -22.81 6.11
CA GLY A 123 -1.06 -21.95 5.57
C GLY A 123 -1.26 -20.50 5.96
N ARG A 124 -2.48 -19.97 5.79
CA ARG A 124 -2.81 -18.59 6.15
C ARG A 124 -2.86 -18.29 7.65
N ARG A 125 -2.94 -19.31 8.51
CA ARG A 125 -2.91 -19.13 9.98
C ARG A 125 -1.54 -19.36 10.60
N LEU A 126 -0.80 -20.33 10.07
CA LEU A 126 0.48 -20.75 10.65
C LEU A 126 1.67 -20.10 9.95
N LEU A 127 1.55 -19.66 8.71
CA LEU A 127 2.63 -18.95 8.02
C LEU A 127 2.51 -17.42 8.11
N SER A 128 1.48 -16.88 8.76
CA SER A 128 1.30 -15.43 8.92
C SER A 128 2.55 -14.78 9.52
N PRO A 129 2.90 -13.54 9.10
CA PRO A 129 4.00 -12.78 9.67
C PRO A 129 3.89 -12.75 11.20
N ASP A 130 5.03 -12.84 11.87
CA ASP A 130 5.05 -12.57 13.31
C ASP A 130 4.65 -11.11 13.56
N PRO A 131 3.86 -10.79 14.61
CA PRO A 131 3.50 -9.41 14.91
C PRO A 131 4.70 -8.46 15.00
N GLY A 132 5.89 -8.97 15.38
CA GLY A 132 7.12 -8.17 15.39
C GLY A 132 7.62 -7.79 13.99
N THR A 133 7.43 -8.63 12.98
CA THR A 133 7.84 -8.34 11.59
C THR A 133 6.98 -7.23 10.98
N ASP A 134 5.68 -7.26 11.24
CA ASP A 134 4.74 -6.22 10.79
C ASP A 134 5.10 -4.86 11.39
N LEU A 135 5.46 -4.83 12.68
CA LEU A 135 5.92 -3.61 13.34
C LEU A 135 7.23 -3.09 12.74
N VAL A 136 8.21 -3.96 12.45
CA VAL A 136 9.48 -3.55 11.82
C VAL A 136 9.25 -2.97 10.43
N LEU A 137 8.40 -3.61 9.61
CA LEU A 137 8.04 -3.10 8.29
C LEU A 137 7.34 -1.74 8.41
N ARG A 138 6.42 -1.60 9.36
CA ARG A 138 5.72 -0.33 9.60
C ARG A 138 6.65 0.77 10.06
N VAL A 139 7.60 0.46 10.95
CA VAL A 139 8.63 1.42 11.39
C VAL A 139 9.53 1.81 10.23
N ALA A 140 9.93 0.87 9.37
CA ALA A 140 10.72 1.16 8.18
C ALA A 140 9.96 2.07 7.20
N GLU A 141 8.69 1.79 6.95
CA GLU A 141 7.81 2.63 6.11
C GLU A 141 7.64 4.04 6.70
N LEU A 142 7.39 4.15 8.01
CA LEU A 142 7.30 5.44 8.70
C LEU A 142 8.62 6.21 8.66
N THR A 143 9.74 5.52 8.78
CA THR A 143 11.07 6.14 8.70
C THR A 143 11.36 6.63 7.29
N ALA A 144 11.01 5.85 6.26
CA ALA A 144 11.18 6.22 4.86
C ALA A 144 10.30 7.43 4.47
N THR A 145 9.03 7.41 4.87
CA THR A 145 8.10 8.54 4.64
C THR A 145 8.55 9.80 5.36
N ARG A 146 9.05 9.67 6.60
CA ARG A 146 9.62 10.80 7.34
C ARG A 146 10.90 11.34 6.69
N ALA A 147 11.79 10.47 6.21
CA ALA A 147 12.99 10.89 5.50
C ALA A 147 12.64 11.66 4.22
N ALA A 148 11.68 11.16 3.42
CA ALA A 148 11.22 11.84 2.22
C ALA A 148 10.59 13.21 2.52
N ALA A 149 9.82 13.33 3.60
CA ALA A 149 9.26 14.61 4.05
C ALA A 149 10.36 15.60 4.46
N LEU A 150 11.35 15.15 5.23
CA LEU A 150 12.49 15.97 5.65
C LEU A 150 13.32 16.44 4.45
N ASP A 151 13.56 15.60 3.45
CA ASP A 151 14.29 15.96 2.23
C ASP A 151 13.55 17.03 1.41
N ALA A 152 12.21 16.95 1.35
CA ALA A 152 11.38 18.00 0.75
C ALA A 152 11.49 19.32 1.53
N HIS A 153 11.44 19.27 2.87
CA HIS A 153 11.62 20.46 3.72
C HIS A 153 13.00 21.10 3.55
N VAL A 154 14.08 20.32 3.49
CA VAL A 154 15.44 20.83 3.27
C VAL A 154 15.55 21.52 1.91
N THR A 155 14.89 20.97 0.89
CA THR A 155 14.87 21.56 -0.46
C THR A 155 14.17 22.92 -0.46
N GLU A 156 13.03 23.04 0.22
CA GLU A 156 12.30 24.30 0.36
C GLU A 156 13.07 25.33 1.20
N LEU A 157 13.69 24.93 2.31
CA LEU A 157 14.53 25.82 3.12
C LEU A 157 15.69 26.41 2.30
N ARG A 158 16.37 25.59 1.49
CA ARG A 158 17.44 26.09 0.59
C ARG A 158 16.91 27.03 -0.49
N ARG A 159 15.68 26.84 -0.96
CA ARG A 159 15.04 27.73 -1.92
C ARG A 159 14.72 29.08 -1.27
N VAL A 160 14.14 29.07 -0.08
CA VAL A 160 13.84 30.26 0.73
C VAL A 160 15.12 31.02 1.05
N GLU A 161 16.17 30.32 1.49
CA GLU A 161 17.48 30.89 1.77
C GLU A 161 18.04 31.63 0.54
N ARG A 162 18.07 30.97 -0.64
CA ARG A 162 18.53 31.61 -1.89
C ARG A 162 17.69 32.82 -2.27
N ALA A 163 16.37 32.71 -2.19
CA ALA A 163 15.46 33.84 -2.50
C ALA A 163 15.69 35.03 -1.55
N LEU A 164 15.92 34.76 -0.26
CA LEU A 164 16.24 35.80 0.72
C LEU A 164 17.63 36.37 0.51
N HIS A 165 18.63 35.54 0.19
CA HIS A 165 20.01 35.96 -0.01
C HIS A 165 20.12 36.86 -1.24
N ASP A 166 19.69 36.37 -2.40
CA ASP A 166 19.78 37.08 -3.68
C ASP A 166 18.89 38.34 -3.67
N GLY A 167 17.68 38.22 -3.10
CA GLY A 167 16.76 39.35 -2.98
C GLY A 167 17.31 40.43 -2.06
N THR A 168 17.67 40.07 -0.82
CA THR A 168 18.13 41.05 0.20
C THR A 168 19.45 41.70 -0.19
N GLN A 169 20.42 40.96 -0.75
CA GLN A 169 21.71 41.54 -1.15
C GLN A 169 21.55 42.61 -2.23
N ASN A 170 20.83 42.31 -3.32
CA ASN A 170 20.64 43.27 -4.42
C ASN A 170 20.04 44.58 -3.94
N ARG A 171 19.10 44.51 -2.99
CA ARG A 171 18.39 45.67 -2.44
C ARG A 171 19.26 46.48 -1.49
N ILE A 172 19.99 45.83 -0.57
CA ILE A 172 20.90 46.52 0.34
C ILE A 172 22.01 47.22 -0.42
N VAL A 173 22.54 46.58 -1.47
CA VAL A 173 23.53 47.21 -2.35
C VAL A 173 22.95 48.43 -3.06
N ALA A 174 21.74 48.35 -3.62
CA ALA A 174 21.08 49.47 -4.27
C ALA A 174 20.89 50.67 -3.31
N VAL A 175 20.39 50.44 -2.10
CA VAL A 175 20.23 51.49 -1.07
C VAL A 175 21.60 52.10 -0.70
N THR A 176 22.63 51.27 -0.50
CA THR A 176 23.98 51.73 -0.14
C THR A 176 24.59 52.60 -1.24
N VAL A 177 24.38 52.23 -2.51
CA VAL A 177 24.86 53.00 -3.67
C VAL A 177 24.16 54.36 -3.76
N LEU A 178 22.83 54.39 -3.57
CA LEU A 178 22.04 55.63 -3.58
C LEU A 178 22.45 56.56 -2.43
N LEU A 179 22.62 56.04 -1.22
CA LEU A 179 23.12 56.81 -0.08
C LEU A 179 24.53 57.37 -0.34
N GLY A 180 25.42 56.58 -0.94
CA GLY A 180 26.75 57.02 -1.34
C GLY A 180 26.72 58.13 -2.41
N ALA A 181 25.77 58.06 -3.35
CA ALA A 181 25.55 59.10 -4.35
C ALA A 181 24.98 60.39 -3.73
N ALA A 182 24.00 60.28 -2.83
CA ALA A 182 23.46 61.43 -2.10
C ALA A 182 24.54 62.17 -1.30
N ARG A 183 25.42 61.41 -0.60
CA ARG A 183 26.54 62.00 0.15
C ARG A 183 27.52 62.77 -0.72
N ARG A 184 27.76 62.32 -1.97
CA ARG A 184 28.61 63.02 -2.94
C ARG A 184 27.93 64.24 -3.54
N ALA A 185 26.62 64.17 -3.78
CA ALA A 185 25.82 65.27 -4.32
C ALA A 185 25.66 66.42 -3.31
N LEU A 186 25.63 66.11 -2.00
CA LEU A 186 25.44 67.09 -0.93
C LEU A 186 26.45 68.26 -0.97
N ALA A 187 27.69 68.00 -1.40
CA ALA A 187 28.74 69.02 -1.51
C ALA A 187 28.65 69.87 -2.79
N ARG A 188 27.85 69.47 -3.79
CA ARG A 188 27.76 70.11 -5.12
C ARG A 188 26.41 70.78 -5.35
N ASP A 189 25.34 70.03 -5.13
CA ASP A 189 23.96 70.48 -5.31
C ASP A 189 23.05 69.84 -4.24
N PRO A 190 22.62 70.62 -3.23
CA PRO A 190 21.69 70.13 -2.20
C PRO A 190 20.34 69.64 -2.74
N LYS A 191 19.86 70.18 -3.87
CA LYS A 191 18.59 69.74 -4.47
C LYS A 191 18.73 68.38 -5.13
N GLU A 192 19.84 68.15 -5.85
CA GLU A 192 20.16 66.84 -6.41
C GLU A 192 20.36 65.80 -5.29
N ALA A 193 21.01 66.18 -4.19
CA ALA A 193 21.18 65.32 -3.03
C ALA A 193 19.84 64.89 -2.40
N ALA A 194 18.89 65.81 -2.25
CA ALA A 194 17.54 65.51 -1.77
C ALA A 194 16.82 64.49 -2.68
N ALA A 195 16.85 64.68 -4.00
CA ALA A 195 16.22 63.77 -4.95
C ALA A 195 16.87 62.36 -4.98
N VAL A 196 18.17 62.25 -4.69
CA VAL A 196 18.83 60.94 -4.54
C VAL A 196 18.46 60.29 -3.20
N LEU A 197 18.28 61.08 -2.15
CA LEU A 197 17.84 60.60 -0.83
C LEU A 197 16.42 60.03 -0.89
N ASP A 198 15.50 60.71 -1.57
CA ASP A 198 14.12 60.23 -1.78
C ASP A 198 14.13 58.87 -2.49
N ARG A 199 14.92 58.72 -3.56
CA ARG A 199 15.09 57.43 -4.25
C ARG A 199 15.68 56.34 -3.36
N ALA A 200 16.57 56.69 -2.44
CA ALA A 200 17.12 55.74 -1.48
C ALA A 200 16.05 55.28 -0.48
N GLN A 201 15.17 56.20 -0.06
CA GLN A 201 14.04 55.90 0.82
C GLN A 201 13.01 55.00 0.12
N ASP A 202 12.61 55.34 -1.11
CA ASP A 202 11.71 54.50 -1.92
C ASP A 202 12.28 53.09 -2.11
N ALA A 203 13.57 52.97 -2.42
CA ALA A 203 14.23 51.68 -2.58
C ALA A 203 14.23 50.86 -1.27
N ALA A 204 14.38 51.52 -0.10
CA ALA A 204 14.31 50.86 1.20
C ALA A 204 12.88 50.42 1.57
N GLU A 205 11.88 51.22 1.26
CA GLU A 205 10.46 50.87 1.47
C GLU A 205 10.02 49.71 0.57
N GLN A 206 10.46 49.71 -0.68
CA GLN A 206 10.26 48.60 -1.61
C GLN A 206 10.98 47.33 -1.12
N ALA A 207 12.22 47.46 -0.63
CA ALA A 207 12.97 46.39 0.02
C ALA A 207 12.17 45.72 1.14
N LEU A 208 11.63 46.52 2.06
CA LEU A 208 10.83 46.05 3.18
C LEU A 208 9.53 45.36 2.72
N THR A 209 8.91 45.88 1.66
CA THR A 209 7.65 45.34 1.12
C THR A 209 7.82 43.95 0.53
N GLU A 210 8.80 43.71 -0.33
CA GLU A 210 8.99 42.33 -0.84
C GLU A 210 9.57 41.40 0.23
N LEU A 211 10.32 41.88 1.24
CA LEU A 211 10.73 41.02 2.37
C LEU A 211 9.50 40.54 3.15
N ARG A 212 8.53 41.42 3.39
CA ARG A 212 7.23 41.04 3.97
C ARG A 212 6.47 40.06 3.08
N ALA A 213 6.57 40.20 1.75
CA ALA A 213 5.97 39.24 0.82
C ALA A 213 6.63 37.85 0.93
N VAL A 214 7.96 37.77 1.02
CA VAL A 214 8.69 36.51 1.23
C VAL A 214 8.30 35.87 2.57
N VAL A 215 8.26 36.63 3.66
CA VAL A 215 7.83 36.13 4.99
C VAL A 215 6.41 35.58 4.94
N ARG A 216 5.47 36.27 4.27
CA ARG A 216 4.09 35.78 4.08
C ARG A 216 3.99 34.54 3.18
N SER A 217 4.99 34.29 2.33
CA SER A 217 5.03 33.09 1.48
C SER A 217 5.50 31.84 2.23
N ILE A 218 6.33 32.01 3.28
CA ILE A 218 6.85 30.92 4.12
C ILE A 218 5.76 30.37 5.05
N LEU A 219 4.98 31.26 5.69
CA LEU A 219 3.82 30.88 6.48
C LEU A 219 2.63 31.77 6.09
N PRO A 220 1.76 31.29 5.19
CA PRO A 220 0.52 31.99 4.88
C PRO A 220 -0.27 32.23 6.17
N PRO A 221 -0.63 33.48 6.51
CA PRO A 221 -1.37 33.77 7.74
C PRO A 221 -2.71 33.04 7.81
N VAL A 222 -3.30 32.71 6.66
CA VAL A 222 -4.52 31.90 6.57
C VAL A 222 -4.31 30.48 7.13
N LEU A 223 -3.11 29.90 7.06
CA LEU A 223 -2.80 28.61 7.70
C LEU A 223 -2.54 28.73 9.20
N ALA A 224 -2.14 29.90 9.69
CA ALA A 224 -1.95 30.15 11.12
C ALA A 224 -3.30 30.34 11.83
N ASP A 225 -4.20 31.13 11.21
CA ASP A 225 -5.46 31.58 11.82
C ASP A 225 -6.70 30.79 11.37
N ARG A 226 -6.63 30.06 10.23
CA ARG A 226 -7.78 29.34 9.64
C ARG A 226 -7.43 27.89 9.24
N SER A 227 -8.41 27.21 8.65
CA SER A 227 -8.28 25.82 8.20
C SER A 227 -7.59 25.71 6.83
N LEU A 228 -7.02 24.55 6.51
CA LEU A 228 -6.39 24.30 5.21
C LEU A 228 -7.34 24.56 4.01
N PRO A 229 -8.64 24.18 4.05
CA PRO A 229 -9.60 24.56 3.02
C PRO A 229 -9.73 26.07 2.81
N ASP A 230 -9.74 26.86 3.89
CA ASP A 230 -9.81 28.33 3.79
C ASP A 230 -8.55 28.90 3.12
N ALA A 231 -7.39 28.33 3.43
CA ALA A 231 -6.11 28.73 2.82
C ALA A 231 -6.05 28.40 1.33
N LEU A 232 -6.51 27.21 0.94
CA LEU A 232 -6.59 26.80 -0.47
C LEU A 232 -7.59 27.66 -1.24
N THR A 233 -8.72 28.02 -0.63
CA THR A 233 -9.72 28.91 -1.23
C THR A 233 -9.16 30.33 -1.43
N ALA A 234 -8.45 30.86 -0.44
CA ALA A 234 -7.78 32.16 -0.55
C ALA A 234 -6.68 32.15 -1.63
N LEU A 235 -5.94 31.05 -1.77
CA LEU A 235 -4.95 30.88 -2.84
C LEU A 235 -5.61 30.79 -4.22
N ALA A 236 -6.68 30.01 -4.34
CA ALA A 236 -7.44 29.85 -5.58
C ALA A 236 -8.06 31.18 -6.05
N ALA A 237 -8.48 32.05 -5.12
CA ALA A 237 -9.00 33.38 -5.44
C ALA A 237 -7.95 34.30 -6.11
N GLY A 238 -6.66 34.06 -5.88
CA GLY A 238 -5.56 34.77 -6.52
C GLY A 238 -5.08 34.15 -7.84
N CYS A 239 -5.64 33.01 -8.26
CA CYS A 239 -5.21 32.32 -9.47
C CYS A 239 -5.80 32.99 -10.72
N PRO A 240 -4.98 33.30 -11.75
CA PRO A 240 -5.47 33.85 -13.02
C PRO A 240 -6.28 32.82 -13.85
N VAL A 241 -6.27 31.55 -13.45
CA VAL A 241 -7.01 30.46 -14.09
C VAL A 241 -8.17 30.05 -13.18
N PRO A 242 -9.39 29.78 -13.71
CA PRO A 242 -10.51 29.30 -12.91
C PRO A 242 -10.14 28.01 -12.17
N CYS A 243 -10.10 28.06 -10.84
CA CYS A 243 -9.80 26.92 -9.98
C CYS A 243 -11.02 26.57 -9.13
N ARG A 244 -11.33 25.27 -9.04
CA ARG A 244 -12.31 24.73 -8.10
C ARG A 244 -11.56 23.97 -7.01
N VAL A 245 -11.80 24.34 -5.76
CA VAL A 245 -11.26 23.64 -4.59
C VAL A 245 -12.31 22.66 -4.08
N ASP A 246 -11.97 21.38 -4.05
CA ASP A 246 -12.76 20.32 -3.41
C ASP A 246 -11.87 19.67 -2.35
N ALA A 247 -12.21 19.86 -1.08
CA ALA A 247 -11.38 19.46 0.05
C ALA A 247 -12.26 18.89 1.16
N ASP A 248 -12.26 17.56 1.28
CA ASP A 248 -12.89 16.84 2.39
C ASP A 248 -11.79 16.39 3.37
N MET A 249 -11.68 17.09 4.51
CA MET A 249 -10.63 16.86 5.49
C MET A 249 -11.21 16.61 6.89
N PRO A 250 -10.79 15.54 7.59
CA PRO A 250 -11.40 15.12 8.86
C PRO A 250 -11.01 15.98 10.07
N GLY A 251 -10.22 17.06 9.91
CA GLY A 251 -9.81 17.95 10.99
C GLY A 251 -8.59 18.82 10.66
N ARG A 252 -8.08 19.54 11.66
CA ARG A 252 -6.87 20.39 11.52
C ARG A 252 -5.67 19.49 11.22
N CYS A 253 -5.03 19.69 10.06
CA CYS A 253 -3.79 18.99 9.76
C CYS A 253 -2.68 19.49 10.69
N PRO A 254 -1.93 18.60 11.36
CA PRO A 254 -0.73 19.03 12.05
C PRO A 254 0.21 19.67 11.04
N ALA A 255 0.86 20.77 11.43
CA ALA A 255 1.95 21.32 10.64
C ALA A 255 2.97 20.19 10.40
N ALA A 256 3.39 20.00 9.16
CA ALA A 256 4.43 19.03 8.85
C ALA A 256 5.70 19.44 9.63
N VAL A 257 6.14 18.57 10.54
CA VAL A 257 7.40 18.68 11.29
C VAL A 257 8.43 17.78 10.65
#